data_AF-B0SNX5-F1
#
_entry.id   AF-B0SNX5-F1
#
_cell.length_a   1.000
_cell.length_b   1.000
_cell.length_c   1.000
_cell.angle_alpha   90.00
_cell.angle_beta   90.00
_cell.angle_gamma   90.00
#
_symmetry.space_group_name_H-M   'P 1'
#
loop_
_entity.id
_entity.type
_entity.pdbx_description
1 polymer ?
#
loop_
_entity_poly.entity_id
_entity_poly.type
_entity_poly.pdbx_seq_one_letter_code
_entity_poly.pdbx_strand_id
1 'polypeptide(L)'
;MTNTKWYRICYRMKVTAILPDDLISEVQKYTEGKNITDSLQKALSEWVKLAKVKKLNEKLRKQPLHFSNEFNAEKIRRMNRT
;
A
#
# COMPACT_ATOMS: atom_id res chain seq x y z
N MET A 1 -2.26 27.29 -0.13
CA MET A 1 -1.30 26.74 -1.11
C MET A 1 0.01 26.49 -0.40
N THR A 2 0.31 25.25 -0.01
CA THR A 2 1.62 24.91 0.57
C THR A 2 2.68 25.14 -0.49
N ASN A 3 3.69 25.95 -0.15
CA ASN A 3 4.76 26.32 -1.05
C ASN A 3 5.59 25.05 -1.37
N THR A 4 5.28 24.41 -2.50
CA THR A 4 5.82 23.10 -2.94
C THR A 4 7.35 23.07 -3.01
N LYS A 5 7.97 24.25 -3.17
CA LYS A 5 9.43 24.43 -3.11
C LYS A 5 9.99 24.18 -1.70
N TRP A 6 9.38 24.77 -0.66
CA TRP A 6 9.79 24.57 0.73
C TRP A 6 9.58 23.13 1.19
N TYR A 7 8.45 22.51 0.81
CA TYR A 7 8.19 21.11 1.13
C TYR A 7 9.24 20.18 0.51
N ARG A 8 9.61 20.40 -0.76
CA ARG A 8 10.65 19.62 -1.45
C ARG A 8 12.04 19.72 -0.79
N ILE A 9 12.36 20.87 -0.20
CA ILE A 9 13.67 21.12 0.44
C ILE A 9 13.70 20.53 1.86
N CYS A 10 12.66 20.76 2.65
CA CYS A 10 12.66 20.35 4.06
C CYS A 10 12.33 18.87 4.29
N TYR A 11 11.60 18.19 3.39
CA TYR A 11 11.14 16.82 3.61
C TYR A 11 11.96 15.72 2.92
N ARG A 12 13.05 16.05 2.23
CA ARG A 12 13.90 15.03 1.58
C ARG A 12 15.06 14.63 2.50
N MET A 13 14.88 13.51 3.20
CA MET A 13 15.93 12.84 3.95
C MET A 13 16.86 12.07 2.99
N LYS A 14 18.18 12.23 3.15
CA LYS A 14 19.18 11.36 2.51
C LYS A 14 19.39 10.15 3.39
N VAL A 15 19.37 8.96 2.80
CA VAL A 15 19.59 7.68 3.49
C VAL A 15 20.83 7.03 2.88
N THR A 16 21.76 6.58 3.73
CA THR A 16 22.95 5.83 3.32
C THR A 16 22.84 4.43 3.92
N ALA A 17 23.02 3.39 3.10
CA ALA A 17 22.93 2.01 3.52
C ALA A 17 23.94 1.15 2.74
N ILE A 18 24.43 0.09 3.36
CA ILE A 18 25.25 -0.93 2.71
C ILE A 18 24.29 -2.00 2.19
N LEU A 19 24.28 -2.22 0.87
CA LEU A 19 23.36 -3.14 0.19
C LEU A 19 24.15 -4.03 -0.79
N PRO A 20 23.76 -5.30 -0.99
CA PRO A 20 24.37 -6.16 -2.01
C PRO A 20 24.07 -5.66 -3.42
N ASP A 21 25.08 -5.69 -4.31
CA ASP A 21 24.96 -5.21 -5.69
C ASP A 21 23.98 -6.05 -6.52
N ASP A 22 23.97 -7.37 -6.30
CA ASP A 22 23.04 -8.29 -6.98
C ASP A 22 21.59 -7.93 -6.70
N LEU A 23 21.28 -7.60 -5.44
CA LEU A 23 19.94 -7.18 -5.01
C LEU A 23 19.54 -5.87 -5.68
N ILE A 24 20.44 -4.89 -5.74
CA ILE A 24 20.16 -3.62 -6.42
C ILE A 24 19.88 -3.85 -7.90
N SER A 25 20.65 -4.73 -8.54
CA SER A 25 20.50 -5.06 -9.96
C SER A 25 19.16 -5.72 -10.25
N GLU A 26 18.73 -6.66 -9.41
CA GLU A 26 17.40 -7.28 -9.50
C GLU A 26 16.28 -6.25 -9.30
N VAL A 27 16.36 -5.43 -8.25
CA VAL A 27 15.35 -4.41 -7.98
C VAL A 27 15.23 -3.44 -9.15
N GLN A 28 16.34 -2.99 -9.74
CA GLN A 28 16.31 -2.14 -10.92
C GLN A 28 15.66 -2.84 -12.12
N LYS A 29 15.98 -4.12 -12.35
CA LYS A 29 15.41 -4.91 -13.45
C LYS A 29 13.88 -5.05 -13.33
N TYR A 30 13.37 -5.30 -12.13
CA TYR A 30 11.94 -5.54 -11.92
C TYR A 30 11.10 -4.25 -11.79
N THR A 31 11.68 -3.17 -11.28
CA THR A 31 10.94 -1.91 -11.08
C THR A 31 10.97 -0.98 -12.28
N GLU A 32 11.81 -1.29 -13.29
CA GLU A 32 12.06 -0.46 -14.47
C GLU A 32 12.27 1.02 -14.10
N GLY A 33 12.98 1.24 -12.99
CA GLY A 33 13.24 2.57 -12.46
C GLY A 33 14.30 3.30 -13.27
N LYS A 34 14.18 4.63 -13.37
CA LYS A 34 15.13 5.45 -14.15
C LYS A 34 16.53 5.48 -13.55
N ASN A 35 16.63 5.24 -12.25
CA ASN A 35 17.88 5.18 -11.49
C ASN A 35 17.67 4.29 -10.23
N ILE A 36 18.76 3.99 -9.51
CA ILE A 36 18.73 3.16 -8.29
C ILE A 36 17.72 3.72 -7.28
N THR A 37 17.73 5.03 -7.04
CA THR A 37 16.86 5.68 -6.05
C THR A 37 15.38 5.56 -6.41
N ASP A 38 15.02 5.76 -7.68
CA ASP A 38 13.65 5.61 -8.19
C ASP A 38 13.19 4.15 -8.08
N SER A 39 14.07 3.22 -8.44
CA SER A 39 13.83 1.78 -8.33
C SER A 39 13.55 1.37 -6.89
N LEU A 40 14.39 1.81 -5.96
CA LEU A 40 14.21 1.56 -4.53
C LEU A 40 12.94 2.21 -3.98
N GLN A 41 12.61 3.44 -4.40
CA GLN A 41 11.37 4.10 -3.98
C GLN A 41 10.12 3.34 -4.43
N LYS A 42 10.09 2.85 -5.67
CA LYS A 42 8.99 2.02 -6.19
C LYS A 42 8.87 0.72 -5.40
N ALA A 43 9.97 -0.03 -5.28
CA ALA A 43 10.00 -1.31 -4.57
C ALA A 43 9.55 -1.17 -3.11
N LEU A 44 10.06 -0.18 -2.38
CA LEU A 44 9.67 0.06 -0.99
C LEU A 44 8.20 0.48 -0.86
N SER A 45 7.70 1.33 -1.77
CA SER A 45 6.30 1.74 -1.79
C SER A 45 5.36 0.55 -2.01
N GLU A 46 5.70 -0.33 -2.95
CA GLU A 46 4.96 -1.56 -3.22
C GLU A 46 5.00 -2.52 -2.05
N TRP A 47 6.17 -2.73 -1.45
CA TRP A 47 6.31 -3.56 -0.26
C TRP A 47 5.44 -3.05 0.90
N VAL A 48 5.40 -1.73 1.13
CA VAL A 48 4.52 -1.14 2.16
C VAL A 48 3.05 -1.39 1.86
N LYS A 49 2.62 -1.31 0.59
CA LYS A 49 1.23 -1.63 0.20
C LYS A 49 0.91 -3.09 0.49
N LEU A 50 1.79 -4.01 0.11
CA LEU A 50 1.61 -5.45 0.39
C LEU A 50 1.57 -5.75 1.88
N ALA A 51 2.45 -5.12 2.67
CA ALA A 51 2.46 -5.26 4.13
C ALA A 51 1.14 -4.78 4.76
N LYS A 52 0.56 -3.68 4.25
CA LYS A 52 -0.76 -3.20 4.69
C LYS A 52 -1.88 -4.19 4.36
N VAL A 53 -1.88 -4.77 3.15
CA VAL A 53 -2.86 -5.78 2.74
C VAL A 53 -2.74 -7.03 3.61
N LYS A 54 -1.52 -7.52 3.85
CA LYS A 54 -1.28 -8.67 4.74
C LYS A 54 -1.83 -8.41 6.15
N LYS A 55 -1.53 -7.24 6.72
CA LYS A 55 -2.04 -6.83 8.04
C LYS A 55 -3.56 -6.72 8.06
N LEU A 56 -4.18 -6.24 6.98
CA LEU A 56 -5.64 -6.19 6.85
C LEU A 56 -6.23 -7.60 6.84
N ASN A 57 -5.67 -8.51 6.04
CA ASN A 57 -6.13 -9.90 5.97
C ASN A 57 -6.00 -10.62 7.31
N GLU A 58 -4.94 -10.36 8.08
CA GLU A 58 -4.79 -10.88 9.45
C GLU A 58 -5.88 -10.36 10.39
N LYS A 59 -6.29 -9.09 10.26
CA LYS A 59 -7.42 -8.54 11.03
C LYS A 59 -8.74 -9.17 10.63
N LEU A 60 -8.99 -9.31 9.32
CA LEU A 60 -10.20 -9.95 8.80
C LEU A 60 -10.29 -11.43 9.20
N ARG A 61 -9.17 -12.14 9.33
CA ARG A 61 -9.18 -13.52 9.86
C ARG A 61 -9.59 -13.59 11.32
N LYS A 62 -9.24 -12.60 12.14
CA LYS A 62 -9.62 -12.54 13.56
C LYS A 62 -11.08 -12.14 13.76
N GLN A 63 -11.57 -11.24 12.93
CA GLN A 63 -12.97 -10.80 12.91
C GLN A 63 -13.45 -10.80 11.47
N PRO A 64 -14.00 -11.93 11.00
CA PRO A 64 -14.55 -12.02 9.66
C PRO A 64 -15.62 -10.97 9.45
N LEU A 65 -15.69 -10.43 8.25
CA LEU A 65 -16.83 -9.60 7.85
C LEU A 65 -18.06 -10.49 7.83
N HIS A 66 -18.99 -10.20 8.73
CA HIS A 66 -20.32 -10.79 8.71
C HIS A 66 -21.28 -9.79 8.07
N PHE A 67 -22.15 -10.28 7.21
CA PHE A 67 -23.32 -9.50 6.84
C PHE A 67 -24.12 -9.19 8.11
N SER A 68 -24.78 -8.03 8.13
CA SER A 68 -25.74 -7.73 9.18
C SER A 68 -26.68 -8.92 9.35
N ASN A 69 -27.04 -9.28 10.59
CA ASN A 69 -28.00 -10.35 10.88
C ASN A 69 -29.34 -10.13 10.14
N GLU A 70 -29.59 -8.91 9.71
CA GLU A 70 -30.78 -8.47 8.98
C GLU A 70 -30.66 -8.58 7.45
N PHE A 71 -29.48 -8.98 6.94
CA PHE A 71 -29.21 -9.14 5.51
C PHE A 71 -29.78 -10.47 5.01
N ASN A 72 -31.10 -10.56 4.96
CA ASN A 72 -31.83 -11.71 4.43
C ASN A 72 -32.76 -11.29 3.27
N ALA A 73 -33.11 -12.27 2.42
CA ALA A 73 -33.93 -12.02 1.24
C ALA A 73 -35.33 -11.46 1.58
N GLU A 74 -35.89 -11.85 2.72
CA GLU A 74 -37.22 -11.42 3.18
C GLU A 74 -37.24 -9.92 3.50
N LYS A 75 -36.22 -9.43 4.21
CA LYS A 75 -36.10 -8.04 4.65
C LYS A 75 -35.72 -7.12 3.48
N ILE A 76 -34.88 -7.58 2.55
CA ILE A 76 -34.60 -6.87 1.29
C ILE A 76 -35.86 -6.75 0.43
N ARG A 77 -36.64 -7.84 0.29
CA ARG A 77 -37.92 -7.80 -0.45
C ARG A 77 -38.94 -6.87 0.20
N ARG A 78 -38.98 -6.81 1.54
CA ARG A 78 -39.87 -5.89 2.27
C ARG A 78 -39.49 -4.44 2.01
N MET A 79 -38.20 -4.11 2.08
CA MET A 79 -37.68 -2.76 1.82
C MET A 79 -38.02 -2.30 0.39
N ASN A 80 -37.79 -3.16 -0.61
CA ASN A 80 -38.03 -2.84 -2.03
C ASN A 80 -39.52 -2.79 -2.43
N ARG A 81 -40.44 -3.20 -1.55
CA ARG A 81 -41.90 -3.13 -1.78
C ARG A 81 -42.56 -1.91 -1.13
N THR A 82 -41.77 -1.05 -0.50
CA THR A 82 -42.14 0.28 0.00
C THR A 82 -41.75 1.32 -1.03
#